data_AF-A0A7W1KT30-F1
#
_entry.id   AF-A0A7W1KT30-F1
#
_cell.length_a   1.000
_cell.length_b   1.000
_cell.length_c   1.000
_cell.angle_alpha   90.00
_cell.angle_beta   90.00
_cell.angle_gamma   90.00
#
_symmetry.space_group_name_H-M   'P 1'
#
loop_
_entity.id
_entity.type
_entity.pdbx_description
1 polymer ?
#
loop_
_entity_poly.entity_id
_entity_poly.type
_entity_poly.pdbx_seq_one_letter_code
_entity_poly.pdbx_strand_id
1 'polypeptide(L)'
;MKRHPALVPLSEEHHQELAHARRLLRAAGAGPEERLAVASAYLDAFFTETVEHFRREEEILFPLYVRHAGSTPVLERILREHMELHGLVRALRAEAAAGDIPPEALRTLGDLLHDHVRLEERELFEEIERIVPAAELEGVRL
;
A
#
# COMPACT_ATOMS: atom_id res chain seq x y z
N MET A 1 6.97 19.16 -0.56
CA MET A 1 7.10 19.72 -1.93
C MET A 1 5.84 19.40 -2.73
N LYS A 2 5.64 19.97 -3.92
CA LYS A 2 4.60 19.46 -4.84
C LYS A 2 5.13 18.18 -5.47
N ARG A 3 4.36 17.08 -5.39
CA ARG A 3 4.68 15.78 -6.00
C ARG A 3 4.96 15.94 -7.51
N HIS A 4 5.96 15.24 -8.01
CA HIS A 4 6.32 15.16 -9.41
C HIS A 4 5.15 14.57 -10.21
N PRO A 5 4.77 15.13 -11.38
CA PRO A 5 3.58 14.70 -12.11
C PRO A 5 3.49 13.19 -12.37
N ALA A 6 4.62 12.53 -12.63
CA ALA A 6 4.67 11.08 -12.86
C ALA A 6 4.26 10.24 -11.64
N LEU A 7 4.46 10.74 -10.42
CA LEU A 7 4.14 10.04 -9.17
C LEU A 7 2.74 10.39 -8.64
N VAL A 8 2.09 11.41 -9.21
CA VAL A 8 0.74 11.83 -8.78
C VAL A 8 -0.28 10.69 -8.86
N PRO A 9 -0.32 9.85 -9.92
CA PRO A 9 -1.28 8.74 -9.99
C PRO A 9 -1.15 7.77 -8.81
N LEU A 10 0.09 7.37 -8.45
CA LEU A 10 0.34 6.50 -7.30
C LEU A 10 -0.05 7.19 -5.98
N SER A 11 0.27 8.48 -5.83
CA SER A 11 -0.15 9.25 -4.65
C SER A 11 -1.68 9.41 -4.54
N GLU A 12 -2.41 9.43 -5.65
CA GLU A 12 -3.88 9.44 -5.64
C GLU A 12 -4.45 8.11 -5.15
N GLU A 13 -3.86 6.99 -5.57
CA GLU A 13 -4.21 5.64 -5.10
C GLU A 13 -3.88 5.46 -3.61
N HIS A 14 -2.76 6.01 -3.14
CA HIS A 14 -2.42 6.09 -1.72
C HIS A 14 -3.50 6.76 -0.86
N HIS A 15 -4.22 7.76 -1.40
CA HIS A 15 -5.34 8.35 -0.67
C HIS A 15 -6.48 7.36 -0.46
N GLN A 16 -6.73 6.47 -1.42
CA GLN A 16 -7.73 5.40 -1.32
C GLN A 16 -7.27 4.35 -0.31
N GLU A 17 -6.01 3.90 -0.36
CA GLU A 17 -5.43 2.97 0.61
C GLU A 17 -5.50 3.51 2.05
N LEU A 18 -5.17 4.79 2.26
CA LEU A 18 -5.34 5.45 3.56
C LEU A 18 -6.79 5.53 4.02
N ALA A 19 -7.76 5.57 3.10
CA ALA A 19 -9.17 5.50 3.45
C ALA A 19 -9.57 4.07 3.86
N HIS A 20 -9.06 3.05 3.17
CA HIS A 20 -9.24 1.65 3.56
C HIS A 20 -8.62 1.34 4.93
N ALA A 21 -7.38 1.75 5.17
CA ALA A 21 -6.71 1.62 6.47
C ALA A 21 -7.56 2.19 7.62
N ARG A 22 -8.08 3.41 7.45
CA ARG A 22 -8.97 4.05 8.43
C ARG A 22 -10.27 3.29 8.66
N ARG A 23 -10.86 2.72 7.62
CA ARG A 23 -12.09 1.89 7.72
C ARG A 23 -11.80 0.59 8.47
N LEU A 24 -10.71 -0.09 8.15
CA LEU A 24 -10.26 -1.32 8.84
C LEU A 24 -10.09 -1.07 10.35
N LEU A 25 -9.33 -0.03 10.70
CA LEU A 25 -9.08 0.34 12.10
C LEU A 25 -10.36 0.68 12.86
N ARG A 26 -11.29 1.41 12.23
CA ARG A 26 -12.59 1.72 12.84
C ARG A 26 -13.42 0.46 13.04
N ALA A 27 -13.50 -0.41 12.03
CA ALA A 27 -14.29 -1.62 12.06
C ALA A 27 -13.80 -2.63 13.09
N ALA A 28 -12.51 -2.61 13.45
CA ALA A 28 -11.98 -3.45 14.51
C ALA A 28 -12.72 -3.29 15.86
N GLY A 29 -13.28 -2.11 16.16
CA GLY A 29 -14.12 -1.86 17.34
C GLY A 29 -15.61 -2.13 17.15
N ALA A 30 -16.03 -2.54 15.95
CA ALA A 30 -17.43 -2.71 15.57
C ALA A 30 -17.95 -4.14 15.74
N GLY A 31 -19.24 -4.34 15.48
CA GLY A 31 -19.90 -5.65 15.51
C GLY A 31 -19.46 -6.57 14.34
N PRO A 32 -19.74 -7.89 14.43
CA PRO A 32 -19.30 -8.87 13.43
C PRO A 32 -19.73 -8.57 11.99
N GLU A 33 -20.96 -8.07 11.80
CA GLU A 33 -21.49 -7.72 10.47
C GLU A 33 -20.69 -6.58 9.81
N GLU A 34 -20.37 -5.52 10.56
CA GLU A 34 -19.57 -4.40 10.05
C GLU A 34 -18.13 -4.82 9.76
N ARG A 35 -17.53 -5.68 10.62
CA ARG A 35 -16.20 -6.23 10.37
C ARG A 35 -16.14 -7.04 9.08
N LEU A 36 -17.13 -7.91 8.85
CA LEU A 36 -17.20 -8.71 7.63
C LEU A 36 -17.41 -7.84 6.39
N ALA A 37 -18.28 -6.83 6.48
CA ALA A 37 -18.52 -5.91 5.37
C ALA A 37 -17.26 -5.12 4.98
N VAL A 38 -16.54 -4.57 5.97
CA VAL A 38 -15.30 -3.81 5.74
C VAL A 38 -14.16 -4.71 5.27
N ALA A 39 -14.03 -5.91 5.85
CA ALA A 39 -13.05 -6.90 5.39
C ALA A 39 -13.28 -7.26 3.92
N SER A 40 -14.52 -7.61 3.55
CA SER A 40 -14.88 -7.97 2.18
C SER A 40 -14.60 -6.84 1.20
N ALA A 41 -14.96 -5.61 1.55
CA ALA A 41 -14.69 -4.44 0.72
C ALA A 41 -13.18 -4.19 0.51
N TYR A 42 -12.35 -4.42 1.51
CA TYR A 42 -10.90 -4.31 1.35
C TYR A 42 -10.30 -5.49 0.58
N LEU A 43 -10.81 -6.72 0.77
CA LEU A 43 -10.38 -7.87 -0.03
C LEU A 43 -10.62 -7.60 -1.52
N ASP A 44 -11.80 -7.10 -1.88
CA ASP A 44 -12.13 -6.74 -3.26
C ASP A 44 -11.16 -5.69 -3.80
N ALA A 45 -11.03 -4.55 -3.10
CA ALA A 45 -10.12 -3.47 -3.48
C ALA A 45 -8.66 -3.96 -3.62
N PHE A 46 -8.20 -4.82 -2.70
CA PHE A 46 -6.85 -5.34 -2.74
C PHE A 46 -6.56 -6.08 -4.04
N PHE A 47 -7.45 -6.99 -4.44
CA PHE A 47 -7.24 -7.81 -5.64
C PHE A 47 -7.54 -7.08 -6.95
N THR A 48 -8.31 -5.98 -6.93
CA THR A 48 -8.63 -5.20 -8.13
C THR A 48 -7.75 -3.97 -8.35
N GLU A 49 -7.21 -3.39 -7.27
CA GLU A 49 -6.53 -2.09 -7.29
C GLU A 49 -5.13 -2.20 -6.67
N THR A 50 -5.03 -2.57 -5.38
CA THR A 50 -3.75 -2.55 -4.62
C THR A 50 -2.67 -3.44 -5.23
N VAL A 51 -3.03 -4.61 -5.77
CA VAL A 51 -2.05 -5.48 -6.43
C VAL A 51 -1.47 -4.81 -7.69
N GLU A 52 -2.27 -4.10 -8.47
CA GLU A 52 -1.76 -3.41 -9.67
C GLU A 52 -0.96 -2.16 -9.30
N HIS A 53 -1.28 -1.51 -8.18
CA HIS A 53 -0.46 -0.47 -7.57
C HIS A 53 0.95 -1.00 -7.24
N PHE A 54 1.05 -2.07 -6.43
CA PHE A 54 2.36 -2.68 -6.11
C PHE A 54 3.13 -3.12 -7.35
N ARG A 55 2.44 -3.65 -8.38
CA ARG A 55 3.11 -4.05 -9.63
C ARG A 55 3.78 -2.87 -10.33
N ARG A 56 3.12 -1.72 -10.40
CA ARG A 56 3.74 -0.53 -11.01
C ARG A 56 4.93 -0.04 -10.21
N GLU A 57 4.85 -0.11 -8.89
CA GLU A 57 5.97 0.24 -8.04
C GLU A 57 7.14 -0.73 -8.22
N GLU A 58 6.91 -2.03 -8.03
CA GLU A 58 7.94 -3.07 -8.05
C GLU A 58 8.53 -3.32 -9.44
N GLU A 59 7.73 -3.22 -10.51
CA GLU A 59 8.16 -3.55 -11.87
C GLU A 59 8.64 -2.32 -12.65
N ILE A 60 8.33 -1.10 -12.21
CA ILE A 60 8.62 0.14 -12.96
C ILE A 60 9.35 1.17 -12.11
N LEU A 61 8.73 1.66 -11.02
CA LEU A 61 9.27 2.78 -10.26
C LEU A 61 10.53 2.40 -9.45
N PHE A 62 10.46 1.33 -8.68
CA PHE A 62 11.57 0.89 -7.83
C PHE A 62 12.78 0.44 -8.64
N PRO A 63 12.65 -0.28 -9.78
CA PRO A 63 13.78 -0.55 -10.66
C PRO A 63 14.45 0.73 -11.18
N LEU A 64 13.68 1.77 -11.51
CA LEU A 64 14.24 3.08 -11.88
C LEU A 64 15.04 3.68 -10.73
N TYR A 65 14.46 3.71 -9.52
CA TYR A 65 15.13 4.21 -8.33
C TYR A 65 16.43 3.46 -8.00
N VAL A 66 16.41 2.12 -8.06
CA VAL A 66 17.58 1.26 -7.76
C VAL A 66 18.75 1.54 -8.70
N ARG A 67 18.51 1.94 -9.96
CA ARG A 67 19.62 2.33 -10.87
C ARG A 67 20.43 3.52 -10.37
N HIS A 68 19.82 4.38 -9.56
CA HIS A 68 20.44 5.61 -9.07
C HIS A 68 20.86 5.52 -7.60
N ALA A 69 20.08 4.84 -6.75
CA ALA A 69 20.31 4.75 -5.31
C ALA A 69 20.87 3.39 -4.84
N GLY A 70 20.79 2.34 -5.65
CA GLY A 70 20.99 0.97 -5.20
C GLY A 70 19.86 0.48 -4.29
N SER A 71 20.13 -0.56 -3.49
CA SER A 71 19.22 -0.99 -2.42
C SER A 71 19.37 -0.07 -1.21
N THR A 72 18.26 0.44 -0.69
CA THR A 72 18.23 1.27 0.51
C THR A 72 17.38 0.64 1.61
N PRO A 73 17.65 0.93 2.90
CA PRO A 73 16.86 0.35 4.00
C PRO A 73 15.36 0.65 3.91
N VAL A 74 14.98 1.81 3.37
CA VAL A 74 13.58 2.18 3.15
C VAL A 74 12.93 1.33 2.06
N LEU A 75 13.61 1.12 0.93
CA LEU A 75 13.10 0.26 -0.14
C LEU A 75 12.97 -1.20 0.32
N GLU A 76 13.97 -1.72 1.04
CA GLU A 76 13.92 -3.09 1.60
C GLU A 76 12.78 -3.26 2.60
N ARG A 77 12.43 -2.18 3.32
CA ARG A 77 11.27 -2.16 4.20
C ARG A 77 9.96 -2.21 3.42
N ILE A 78 9.78 -1.34 2.43
CA ILE A 78 8.60 -1.28 1.57
C ILE A 78 8.32 -2.63 0.90
N LEU A 79 9.33 -3.23 0.27
CA LEU A 79 9.19 -4.55 -0.37
C LEU A 79 8.79 -5.66 0.62
N ARG A 80 9.32 -5.63 1.84
CA ARG A 80 8.92 -6.57 2.89
C ARG A 80 7.48 -6.33 3.34
N GLU A 81 7.07 -5.07 3.48
CA GLU A 81 5.71 -4.70 3.86
C GLU A 81 4.70 -5.10 2.77
N HIS A 82 5.02 -5.01 1.47
CA HIS A 82 4.18 -5.56 0.39
C HIS A 82 3.93 -7.06 0.57
N MET A 83 5.00 -7.83 0.85
CA MET A 83 4.89 -9.27 1.10
C MET A 83 4.02 -9.57 2.33
N GLU A 84 4.15 -8.77 3.38
CA GLU A 84 3.39 -8.91 4.62
C GLU A 84 1.92 -8.57 4.42
N LEU A 85 1.60 -7.47 3.72
CA LEU A 85 0.24 -7.08 3.33
C LEU A 85 -0.44 -8.19 2.52
N HIS A 86 0.27 -8.78 1.54
CA HIS A 86 -0.19 -9.96 0.82
C HIS A 86 -0.50 -11.15 1.74
N GLY A 87 0.33 -11.37 2.76
CA GLY A 87 0.12 -12.41 3.77
C GLY A 87 -1.13 -12.18 4.61
N LEU A 88 -1.28 -10.98 5.15
CA LEU A 88 -2.42 -10.58 5.97
C LEU A 88 -3.73 -10.63 5.19
N VAL A 89 -3.75 -10.17 3.93
CA VAL A 89 -4.94 -10.24 3.08
C VAL A 89 -5.36 -11.68 2.79
N ARG A 90 -4.41 -12.59 2.57
CA ARG A 90 -4.74 -14.02 2.40
C ARG A 90 -5.33 -14.63 3.68
N ALA A 91 -4.80 -14.26 4.85
CA ALA A 91 -5.35 -14.68 6.13
C ALA A 91 -6.77 -14.12 6.34
N LEU A 92 -6.97 -12.82 6.11
CA LEU A 92 -8.26 -12.15 6.21
C LEU A 92 -9.31 -12.80 5.27
N ARG A 93 -8.90 -13.22 4.07
CA ARG A 93 -9.78 -13.94 3.14
C ARG A 93 -10.25 -15.28 3.71
N ALA A 94 -9.39 -16.00 4.42
CA ALA A 94 -9.75 -17.26 5.07
C ALA A 94 -10.72 -17.03 6.25
N GLU A 95 -10.49 -15.98 7.04
CA GLU A 95 -11.38 -15.56 8.13
C GLU A 95 -12.76 -15.12 7.61
N ALA A 96 -12.79 -14.36 6.51
CA ALA A 96 -14.04 -13.94 5.86
C ALA A 96 -14.86 -15.14 5.37
N ALA A 97 -14.19 -16.15 4.80
CA ALA A 97 -14.85 -17.39 4.38
C ALA A 97 -15.41 -18.20 5.57
N ALA A 98 -14.81 -18.09 6.75
CA ALA A 98 -15.31 -18.69 7.99
C ALA A 98 -16.46 -17.88 8.63
N GLY A 99 -16.70 -16.64 8.17
CA GLY A 99 -17.75 -15.76 8.70
C GLY A 99 -17.42 -15.10 10.03
N ASP A 100 -16.18 -15.22 10.52
CA ASP A 100 -15.71 -14.59 11.74
C ASP A 100 -14.40 -13.85 11.48
N ILE A 101 -14.49 -12.52 11.48
CA ILE A 101 -13.33 -11.63 11.35
C ILE A 101 -12.88 -11.24 12.76
N PRO A 102 -11.68 -11.65 13.20
CA PRO A 102 -11.12 -11.19 14.45
C PRO A 102 -10.85 -9.68 14.40
N PRO A 103 -11.19 -8.93 15.46
CA PRO A 103 -10.82 -7.52 15.58
C PRO A 103 -9.33 -7.22 15.35
N GLU A 104 -8.46 -8.15 15.75
CA GLU A 104 -7.01 -8.00 15.62
C GLU A 104 -6.54 -8.08 14.18
N ALA A 105 -7.15 -8.93 13.35
CA ALA A 105 -6.81 -9.03 11.93
C ALA A 105 -7.01 -7.70 11.21
N LEU A 106 -8.10 -6.98 11.53
CA LEU A 106 -8.36 -5.65 10.99
C LEU A 106 -7.42 -4.58 11.52
N ARG A 107 -7.04 -4.65 12.80
CA ARG A 107 -6.06 -3.70 13.38
C ARG A 107 -4.69 -3.87 12.73
N THR A 108 -4.15 -5.08 12.74
CA THR A 108 -2.83 -5.39 12.18
C THR A 108 -2.75 -4.98 10.71
N LEU A 109 -3.76 -5.31 9.91
CA LEU A 109 -3.78 -4.93 8.50
C LEU A 109 -3.95 -3.42 8.30
N GLY A 110 -4.84 -2.78 9.06
CA GLY A 110 -5.08 -1.35 8.96
C GLY A 110 -3.88 -0.50 9.39
N ASP A 111 -3.20 -0.89 10.47
CA ASP A 111 -1.99 -0.22 10.95
C ASP A 111 -0.84 -0.40 9.96
N LEU A 112 -0.59 -1.62 9.49
CA LEU A 112 0.46 -1.88 8.49
C LEU A 112 0.22 -1.08 7.22
N LEU A 113 -1.00 -1.12 6.67
CA LEU A 113 -1.35 -0.39 5.45
C LEU A 113 -1.21 1.13 5.63
N HIS A 114 -1.64 1.66 6.78
CA HIS A 114 -1.48 3.08 7.08
C HIS A 114 0.00 3.47 7.10
N ASP A 115 0.81 2.75 7.88
CA ASP A 115 2.20 3.11 8.11
C ASP A 115 3.05 2.92 6.85
N HIS A 116 2.74 1.87 6.08
CA HIS A 116 3.32 1.60 4.77
C HIS A 116 3.14 2.78 3.81
N VAL A 117 1.90 3.20 3.55
CA VAL A 117 1.61 4.32 2.65
C VAL A 117 2.23 5.62 3.15
N ARG A 118 2.31 5.83 4.46
CA ARG A 118 2.98 7.01 5.03
C ARG A 118 4.48 7.00 4.81
N LEU A 119 5.11 5.84 4.89
CA LEU A 119 6.54 5.68 4.64
C LEU A 119 6.87 5.95 3.18
N GLU A 120 6.06 5.44 2.25
CA GLU A 120 6.28 5.69 0.82
C GLU A 120 6.14 7.17 0.48
N GLU A 121 5.03 7.78 0.91
CA GLU A 121 4.75 9.18 0.59
C GLU A 121 5.80 10.14 1.17
N ARG A 122 6.24 9.90 2.40
CA ARG A 122 7.07 10.86 3.16
C ARG A 122 8.56 10.59 3.05
N GLU A 123 8.96 9.37 2.74
CA GLU A 123 10.38 9.00 2.69
C GLU A 123 10.77 8.52 1.30
N LEU A 124 10.18 7.43 0.81
CA LEU A 124 10.63 6.81 -0.44
C LEU A 124 10.39 7.73 -1.65
N PHE A 125 9.19 8.27 -1.82
CA PHE A 125 8.88 9.12 -2.98
C PHE A 125 9.63 10.46 -2.91
N GLU A 126 9.80 11.06 -1.72
CA GLU A 126 10.64 12.27 -1.59
C GLU A 126 12.10 11.97 -1.97
N GLU A 127 12.60 10.79 -1.60
CA GLU A 127 13.94 10.37 -1.97
C GLU A 127 14.08 10.10 -3.48
N ILE A 128 13.09 9.46 -4.10
CA ILE A 128 13.02 9.24 -5.54
C ILE A 128 13.08 10.57 -6.28
N GLU A 129 12.29 11.57 -5.88
CA GLU A 129 12.27 12.90 -6.48
C GLU A 129 13.60 13.65 -6.35
N ARG A 130 14.38 13.34 -5.30
CA ARG A 130 15.70 13.94 -5.07
C ARG A 130 16.80 13.26 -5.89
N ILE A 131 16.74 11.94 -6.05
CA ILE A 131 17.82 11.14 -6.62
C ILE A 131 17.64 10.91 -8.12
N VAL A 132 16.42 10.63 -8.57
CA VAL A 132 16.15 10.27 -9.96
C VAL A 132 16.04 11.56 -10.80
N PRO A 133 16.78 11.67 -11.92
CA PRO A 133 16.65 12.82 -12.81
C PRO A 133 15.21 13.03 -13.28
N ALA A 134 14.69 14.25 -13.22
CA ALA A 134 13.31 14.57 -13.56
C ALA A 134 12.90 14.10 -14.97
N ALA A 135 13.82 14.17 -15.94
CA ALA A 135 13.58 13.68 -17.31
C ALA A 135 13.38 12.15 -17.39
N GLU A 136 14.03 11.37 -16.52
CA GLU A 136 13.80 9.92 -16.42
C GLU A 136 12.47 9.61 -15.73
N LEU A 137 12.11 10.37 -14.68
CA LEU A 137 10.79 10.28 -14.05
C LEU A 137 9.67 10.68 -15.00
N GLU A 138 9.83 11.70 -15.84
CA GLU A 138 8.81 12.10 -16.81
C GLU A 138 8.59 11.06 -17.91
N GLY A 139 9.63 10.28 -18.24
CA GLY A 139 9.56 9.21 -19.23
C GLY A 139 8.93 7.90 -18.72
N VAL A 140 8.68 7.78 -17.41
CA VAL A 140 8.11 6.57 -16.81
C VAL A 140 6.60 6.52 -17.07
N ARG A 141 6.07 5.31 -17.28
CA ARG A 141 4.62 5.08 -17.43
C ARG A 141 4.14 4.27 -16.23
N LEU A 142 3.50 4.98 -15.29
CA LEU A 142 2.85 4.46 -14.09
C LEU A 142 1.33 4.59 -14.24
#